data_AF-A0A847XY16-F1
#
_entry.id   AF-A0A847XY16-F1
#
_cell.length_a   1.000
_cell.length_b   1.000
_cell.length_c   1.000
_cell.angle_alpha   90.00
_cell.angle_beta   90.00
_cell.angle_gamma   90.00
#
_symmetry.space_group_name_H-M   'P 1'
#
loop_
_entity.id
_entity.type
_entity.pdbx_description
1 polymer ?
#
loop_
_entity_poly.entity_id
_entity_poly.type
_entity_poly.pdbx_seq_one_letter_code
_entity_poly.pdbx_strand_id
1 'polypeptide(L)'
;MDILLSPPVAFLLYIPLVGLIALVGRGLAGPEHANPVKSSLYASGEEASTDAAAPGYKPFFLIAFFFAFLHLGMLVLGTGGFNWTTGAYLIGLALALIALILG
;
A
#
# COMPACT_ATOMS: atom_id res chain seq x y z
N MET A 1 -22.90 12.93 -11.50
CA MET A 1 -21.62 12.19 -11.53
C MET A 1 -20.94 12.21 -10.17
N ASP A 2 -21.14 13.26 -9.37
CA ASP A 2 -20.51 13.44 -8.06
C ASP A 2 -20.89 12.38 -7.01
N ILE A 3 -22.14 11.89 -7.04
CA ILE A 3 -22.60 10.88 -6.08
C ILE A 3 -21.93 9.52 -6.30
N LEU A 4 -21.70 9.13 -7.56
CA LEU A 4 -21.10 7.84 -7.93
C LEU A 4 -19.60 7.79 -7.59
N LEU A 5 -18.93 8.95 -7.66
CA LEU A 5 -17.52 9.09 -7.31
C LEU A 5 -17.29 9.42 -5.83
N SER A 6 -18.36 9.59 -5.04
CA SER A 6 -18.23 9.82 -3.60
C SER A 6 -17.63 8.56 -2.95
N PRO A 7 -16.63 8.69 -2.03
CA PRO A 7 -15.93 7.52 -1.51
C PRO A 7 -16.84 6.42 -0.94
N PRO A 8 -17.86 6.70 -0.11
CA PRO A 8 -18.72 5.66 0.44
C PRO A 8 -19.47 4.89 -0.65
N VAL A 9 -20.02 5.59 -1.64
CA VAL A 9 -20.78 4.98 -2.74
C VAL A 9 -19.84 4.19 -3.65
N ALA A 10 -18.66 4.74 -3.98
CA ALA A 10 -17.66 4.07 -4.78
C ALA A 10 -17.22 2.74 -4.14
N PHE A 11 -16.95 2.70 -2.83
CA PHE A 11 -16.63 1.45 -2.12
C PHE A 11 -17.77 0.43 -2.20
N LEU A 12 -19.01 0.87 -1.95
CA LEU A 12 -20.19 0.00 -2.02
C LEU A 12 -20.44 -0.58 -3.41
N LEU A 13 -20.02 0.11 -4.47
CA LEU A 13 -20.12 -0.37 -5.85
C LEU A 13 -18.93 -1.26 -6.24
N TYR A 14 -17.71 -0.88 -5.88
CA TYR A 14 -16.51 -1.61 -6.29
C TYR A 14 -16.31 -2.94 -5.56
N ILE A 15 -16.70 -3.04 -4.28
CA ILE A 15 -16.63 -4.31 -3.54
C ILE A 15 -17.43 -5.43 -4.23
N PRO A 16 -18.74 -5.27 -4.51
CA PRO A 16 -19.50 -6.32 -5.18
C PRO A 16 -19.03 -6.53 -6.62
N LEU A 17 -18.57 -5.48 -7.32
CA LEU A 17 -18.01 -5.63 -8.67
C LEU A 17 -16.77 -6.53 -8.67
N VAL A 18 -15.80 -6.27 -7.79
CA VAL A 18 -14.59 -7.11 -7.67
C VAL A 18 -14.95 -8.51 -7.20
N GLY A 19 -15.91 -8.63 -6.28
CA GLY A 19 -16.44 -9.93 -5.86
C GLY A 19 -17.04 -10.72 -7.04
N LEU A 20 -17.83 -10.07 -7.89
CA LEU A 20 -18.41 -10.68 -9.08
C LEU A 20 -17.32 -11.12 -10.06
N ILE A 21 -16.31 -10.28 -10.32
CA ILE A 21 -15.17 -10.63 -11.18
C ILE A 21 -14.44 -11.86 -10.63
N ALA A 22 -14.20 -11.91 -9.32
CA ALA A 22 -13.54 -13.05 -8.67
C ALA A 22 -14.38 -14.33 -8.77
N LEU A 23 -15.69 -14.25 -8.58
CA LEU A 23 -16.61 -15.38 -8.69
C LEU A 23 -16.70 -15.90 -10.13
N VAL A 24 -16.82 -15.00 -11.11
CA VAL A 24 -16.81 -15.35 -12.53
C VAL A 24 -15.47 -15.99 -12.91
N GLY A 25 -14.35 -15.38 -12.52
CA GLY A 25 -13.01 -15.94 -12.75
C GLY A 25 -12.84 -17.33 -12.14
N ARG A 26 -13.37 -17.56 -10.94
CA ARG A 26 -13.39 -18.87 -10.29
C ARG A 26 -14.29 -19.87 -11.03
N GLY A 27 -15.45 -19.45 -11.52
CA GLY A 27 -16.36 -20.30 -12.28
C GLY A 27 -15.83 -20.71 -13.65
N LEU A 28 -14.98 -19.87 -14.26
CA LEU A 28 -14.27 -20.17 -15.51
C LEU A 28 -12.99 -20.99 -15.31
N ALA A 29 -12.52 -21.16 -14.06
CA ALA A 29 -11.36 -21.96 -13.77
C ALA A 29 -11.63 -23.45 -14.01
N GLY A 30 -10.63 -24.17 -14.54
CA GLY A 30 -10.70 -25.62 -14.71
C GLY A 30 -10.79 -26.37 -13.36
N PRO A 31 -11.14 -27.67 -13.39
CA PRO A 31 -11.25 -28.47 -12.18
C PRO A 31 -9.94 -28.47 -11.39
N GLU A 32 -10.06 -28.32 -10.07
CA GLU A 32 -8.91 -28.39 -9.18
C GLU A 32 -8.44 -29.83 -9.00
N HIS A 33 -7.14 -30.06 -9.19
CA HIS A 33 -6.46 -31.27 -8.75
C HIS A 33 -5.52 -30.90 -7.62
N ALA A 34 -6.06 -30.92 -6.40
CA ALA A 34 -5.34 -30.56 -5.18
C ALA A 34 -4.09 -31.44 -5.03
N ASN A 35 -2.95 -30.81 -4.80
CA ASN A 35 -1.67 -31.46 -4.60
C ASN A 35 -0.86 -30.58 -3.64
N PRO A 36 -0.27 -31.12 -2.56
CA PRO A 36 0.55 -30.36 -1.62
C PRO A 36 1.64 -29.50 -2.30
N VAL A 37 2.22 -29.98 -3.40
CA VAL A 37 3.25 -29.29 -4.19
C VAL A 37 2.68 -28.09 -4.97
N LYS A 38 1.39 -28.11 -5.34
CA LYS A 38 0.73 -26.94 -5.98
C LYS A 38 0.41 -25.83 -4.99
N SER A 39 0.32 -26.17 -3.70
CA SER A 39 0.09 -25.24 -2.59
C SER A 39 1.36 -24.80 -1.87
N SER A 40 2.52 -25.39 -2.18
CA SER A 40 3.80 -24.99 -1.60
C SER A 40 4.35 -23.72 -2.26
N LEU A 41 5.16 -22.97 -1.52
CA LEU A 41 5.91 -21.83 -2.05
C LEU A 41 6.77 -22.25 -3.25
N TYR A 42 6.72 -21.46 -4.32
CA TYR A 42 7.57 -21.70 -5.48
C TYR A 42 9.01 -21.24 -5.18
N ALA A 43 9.93 -22.19 -5.08
CA ALA A 43 11.36 -21.95 -4.89
C ALA A 43 12.20 -22.57 -6.04
N SER A 44 11.74 -22.42 -7.28
CA SER A 44 12.45 -22.93 -8.48
C SER A 44 12.78 -24.44 -8.45
N GLY A 45 11.97 -25.23 -7.73
CA GLY A 45 12.15 -26.68 -7.58
C GLY A 45 12.96 -27.10 -6.35
N GLU A 46 13.50 -26.16 -5.58
CA GLU A 46 14.18 -26.39 -4.30
C GLU A 46 13.19 -26.39 -3.13
N GLU A 47 13.65 -26.85 -1.96
CA GLU A 47 12.90 -26.69 -0.71
C GLU A 47 12.89 -25.20 -0.32
N ALA A 48 11.70 -24.59 -0.28
CA ALA A 48 11.55 -23.19 0.08
C ALA A 48 11.96 -22.95 1.53
N SER A 49 12.83 -21.97 1.77
CA SER A 49 13.08 -21.47 3.13
C SER A 49 11.76 -20.94 3.72
N THR A 50 11.45 -21.36 4.94
CA THR A 50 10.29 -20.86 5.71
C THR A 50 10.67 -19.71 6.64
N ASP A 51 11.96 -19.34 6.67
CA ASP A 51 12.44 -18.23 7.46
C ASP A 51 12.02 -16.91 6.82
N ALA A 52 11.56 -15.98 7.65
CA ALA A 52 11.24 -14.63 7.21
C ALA A 52 12.53 -13.89 6.83
N ALA A 53 12.93 -14.01 5.57
CA ALA A 53 14.03 -13.24 5.02
C ALA A 53 13.51 -11.85 4.60
N ALA A 54 13.83 -10.82 5.38
CA ALA A 54 13.72 -9.43 4.94
C ALA A 54 15.10 -8.77 4.78
N PRO A 55 16.00 -9.34 3.94
CA PRO A 55 17.30 -8.73 3.67
C PRO A 55 17.06 -7.32 3.10
N GLY A 56 17.60 -6.30 3.76
CA GLY A 56 17.38 -4.91 3.37
C GLY A 56 16.14 -4.23 3.98
N TYR A 57 15.49 -4.81 4.99
CA TYR A 57 14.37 -4.13 5.67
C TYR A 57 14.76 -2.76 6.25
N LYS A 58 15.95 -2.63 6.85
CA LYS A 58 16.43 -1.36 7.40
C LYS A 58 16.50 -0.23 6.36
N PRO A 59 17.20 -0.38 5.22
CA PRO A 59 17.20 0.66 4.19
C PRO A 59 15.81 0.89 3.57
N PHE A 60 15.00 -0.17 3.39
CA PHE A 60 13.62 -0.02 2.91
C PHE A 60 12.77 0.81 3.87
N PHE A 61 12.90 0.57 5.17
CA PHE A 61 12.16 1.26 6.22
C PHE A 61 12.42 2.77 6.20
N LEU A 62 13.67 3.19 6.03
CA LEU A 62 14.03 4.61 5.91
C LEU A 62 13.35 5.27 4.69
N ILE A 63 13.36 4.59 3.54
CA ILE A 63 12.70 5.08 2.33
C ILE A 63 11.18 5.16 2.52
N ALA A 64 10.57 4.16 3.17
CA ALA A 64 9.14 4.15 3.46
C ALA A 64 8.75 5.32 4.38
N PHE A 65 9.54 5.59 5.42
CA PHE A 65 9.32 6.74 6.31
C PHE A 65 9.48 8.07 5.58
N PHE A 66 10.46 8.18 4.70
CA PHE A 66 10.66 9.37 3.89
C PHE A 66 9.43 9.66 3.04
N PHE A 67 8.93 8.64 2.35
CA PHE A 67 7.72 8.75 1.54
C PHE A 67 6.50 9.10 2.39
N ALA A 68 6.35 8.51 3.59
CA ALA A 68 5.23 8.81 4.49
C ALA A 68 5.22 10.29 4.94
N PHE A 69 6.36 10.83 5.37
CA PHE A 69 6.48 12.24 5.76
C PHE A 69 6.30 13.19 4.57
N LEU A 70 6.87 12.86 3.42
CA LEU A 70 6.69 13.64 2.20
C LEU A 70 5.21 13.66 1.77
N HIS A 71 4.55 12.50 1.81
CA HIS A 71 3.13 12.38 1.51
C HIS A 71 2.28 13.21 2.46
N LEU A 72 2.56 13.16 3.76
CA LEU A 72 1.89 14.00 4.76
C LEU A 72 2.12 15.50 4.47
N GLY A 73 3.33 15.88 4.07
CA GLY A 73 3.64 17.25 3.63
C GLY A 73 2.79 17.70 2.46
N MET A 74 2.61 16.84 1.45
CA MET A 74 1.74 17.13 0.32
C MET A 74 0.26 17.24 0.71
N LEU A 75 -0.21 16.43 1.66
CA LEU A 75 -1.57 16.56 2.20
C LEU A 75 -1.76 17.91 2.91
N VAL A 76 -0.84 18.28 3.80
CA VAL A 76 -0.88 19.56 4.51
C VAL A 76 -0.81 20.74 3.54
N LEU A 77 0.04 20.67 2.52
CA LEU A 77 0.17 21.71 1.50
C LEU A 77 -1.07 21.80 0.59
N GLY A 78 -1.63 20.66 0.16
CA GLY A 78 -2.73 20.60 -0.80
C GLY A 78 -4.10 20.85 -0.20
N THR A 79 -4.28 20.61 1.11
CA THR A 79 -5.56 20.78 1.81
C THR A 79 -5.55 21.91 2.84
N GLY A 80 -4.36 22.38 3.25
CA GLY A 80 -4.19 23.46 4.21
C GLY A 80 -4.45 24.85 3.60
N GLY A 81 -4.81 25.80 4.46
CA GLY A 81 -4.93 27.21 4.11
C GLY A 81 -3.63 27.98 4.36
N PHE A 82 -3.53 29.19 3.81
CA PHE A 82 -2.38 30.07 4.08
C PHE A 82 -2.46 30.69 5.48
N ASN A 83 -1.95 29.96 6.48
CA ASN A 83 -1.96 30.37 7.87
C ASN A 83 -0.72 29.86 8.61
N TRP A 84 -0.50 30.42 9.81
CA TRP A 84 0.67 30.11 10.64
C TRP A 84 0.76 28.64 11.03
N THR A 85 -0.38 27.99 11.29
CA THR A 85 -0.44 26.58 11.68
C THR A 85 0.06 25.66 10.56
N THR A 86 -0.37 25.93 9.32
CA THR A 86 0.09 25.17 8.13
C THR A 86 1.59 25.38 7.93
N GLY A 87 2.08 26.61 8.08
CA GLY A 87 3.51 26.91 8.06
C GLY A 87 4.32 26.13 9.11
N ALA A 88 3.83 26.08 10.36
CA ALA A 88 4.48 25.34 11.44
C ALA A 88 4.56 23.83 11.16
N TYR A 89 3.48 23.23 10.63
CA TYR A 89 3.49 21.82 10.23
C TYR A 89 4.48 21.55 9.09
N LEU A 90 4.51 22.40 8.06
CA LEU A 90 5.44 22.23 6.94
C LEU A 90 6.90 22.35 7.38
N ILE A 91 7.23 23.27 8.28
CA ILE A 91 8.57 23.39 8.87
C ILE A 91 8.93 22.13 9.66
N GLY A 92 8.03 21.65 10.52
CA GLY A 92 8.24 20.42 11.28
C GLY A 92 8.47 19.20 10.39
N LEU A 93 7.69 19.07 9.31
CA LEU A 93 7.85 18.00 8.33
C LEU A 93 9.16 18.12 7.55
N ALA A 94 9.57 19.33 7.15
CA ALA A 94 10.86 19.55 6.51
C ALA A 94 12.03 19.16 7.44
N LEU A 95 11.97 19.52 8.72
CA LEU A 95 12.97 19.11 9.71
C LEU A 95 13.00 17.60 9.91
N ALA A 96 11.84 16.93 9.96
CA ALA A 96 11.77 15.48 10.06
C ALA A 96 12.39 14.79 8.83
N LEU A 97 12.13 15.31 7.63
CA LEU A 97 12.73 14.80 6.38
C LEU A 97 14.25 15.01 6.36
N ILE A 98 14.74 16.18 6.80
CA ILE A 98 16.17 16.47 6.92
C ILE A 98 16.82 15.50 7.91
N ALA A 99 16.24 15.33 9.10
CA ALA A 99 16.74 14.39 10.10
C ALA A 99 16.81 12.96 9.53
N LEU A 100 15.76 12.52 8.83
CA LEU A 100 15.70 11.18 8.25
C LEU A 100 16.74 10.95 7.14
N ILE A 101 17.09 11.99 6.35
CA ILE A 101 18.16 11.92 5.34
C ILE A 101 19.54 11.88 6.01
N LEU A 102 19.72 12.63 7.09
CA LEU A 102 21.00 12.76 7.78
C LEU A 102 21.32 11.57 8.71
N GLY A 103 20.31 10.80 9.13
CA GLY A 103 20.45 9.59 9.94
C GLY A 103 20.33 9.85 11.43
#